data_AF-A0A4S4ALR2-F1
#
_entry.id   AF-A0A4S4ALR2-F1
#
_cell.length_a   1.000
_cell.length_b   1.000
_cell.length_c   1.000
_cell.angle_alpha   90.00
_cell.angle_beta   90.00
_cell.angle_gamma   90.00
#
_symmetry.space_group_name_H-M   'P 1'
#
loop_
_entity.id
_entity.type
_entity.pdbx_description
1 polymer ?
#
loop_
_entity_poly.entity_id
_entity_poly.type
_entity_poly.pdbx_seq_one_letter_code
_entity_poly.pdbx_strand_id
1 'polypeptide(L)'
;MGLYVCDTFLADLRNHGDNGFAKRALSKILASNGGFRLADDDHRYNGIDDAWIRVISRGNTAWRAIYIRRGDDIFLYRVGEHSIEDNLSAPSANLEFRPLQSAIEEVRAGATAWQAAPLPSDHFGNRFLQNNRGRLLRSFMLGRRLIPHKEIVIISPTLSFAVMSRTHRLGMVLDDLMAEGTTVTLITRPPTTKDELQPFVDLETRGFKLSFHERLHAKLYLFEVTEDASSCVGGQTASNVAMLGSANLTEEGMGFVDPSQEELCYELPDVAYDHALEFALQIVQDSDDLRIIRDKVIKGNRR
;
A
#
# COMPACT_ATOMS: atom_id res chain seq x y z
N MET A 1 -14.34 -24.06 17.45
CA MET A 1 -14.79 -22.87 16.70
C MET A 1 -13.93 -22.71 15.46
N GLY A 2 -14.41 -23.25 14.34
CA GLY A 2 -13.88 -22.98 13.03
C GLY A 2 -14.35 -21.61 12.53
N LEU A 3 -13.48 -20.94 11.77
CA LEU A 3 -13.78 -19.68 11.12
C LEU A 3 -13.68 -19.89 9.60
N TYR A 4 -14.77 -19.62 8.91
CA TYR A 4 -14.91 -19.81 7.48
C TYR A 4 -15.21 -18.47 6.83
N VAL A 5 -14.80 -18.31 5.57
CA VAL A 5 -14.99 -17.10 4.81
C VAL A 5 -15.61 -17.44 3.46
N CYS A 6 -16.55 -16.60 3.02
CA CYS A 6 -17.10 -16.65 1.68
C CYS A 6 -16.29 -15.76 0.72
N ASP A 7 -16.21 -16.15 -0.55
CA ASP A 7 -15.55 -15.34 -1.57
C ASP A 7 -16.20 -13.97 -1.78
N THR A 8 -17.51 -13.84 -1.52
CA THR A 8 -18.19 -12.53 -1.55
C THR A 8 -17.66 -11.60 -0.47
N PHE A 9 -17.39 -12.12 0.74
CA PHE A 9 -16.78 -11.36 1.82
C PHE A 9 -15.38 -10.85 1.44
N LEU A 10 -14.55 -11.71 0.82
CA LEU A 10 -13.22 -11.34 0.34
C LEU A 10 -13.29 -10.31 -0.79
N ALA A 11 -14.23 -10.48 -1.71
CA ALA A 11 -14.47 -9.54 -2.80
C ALA A 11 -14.90 -8.17 -2.26
N ASP A 12 -15.78 -8.13 -1.26
CA ASP A 12 -16.19 -6.90 -0.61
C ASP A 12 -14.99 -6.15 0.02
N LEU A 13 -14.13 -6.87 0.77
CA LEU A 13 -12.91 -6.29 1.36
C LEU A 13 -11.99 -5.68 0.30
N ARG A 14 -11.84 -6.34 -0.84
CA ARG A 14 -10.97 -5.91 -1.94
C ARG A 14 -11.55 -4.73 -2.72
N ASN A 15 -12.86 -4.71 -2.91
CA ASN A 15 -13.52 -3.81 -3.85
C ASN A 15 -14.15 -2.56 -3.20
N HIS A 16 -14.16 -2.44 -1.87
CA HIS A 16 -14.82 -1.35 -1.15
C HIS A 16 -14.34 0.06 -1.53
N GLY A 17 -13.08 0.21 -1.96
CA GLY A 17 -12.51 1.49 -2.38
C GLY A 17 -12.06 2.43 -1.24
N ASP A 18 -12.42 2.14 0.03
CA ASP A 18 -11.83 2.80 1.19
C ASP A 18 -10.57 2.04 1.64
N ASN A 19 -9.48 2.77 1.83
CA ASN A 19 -8.18 2.18 2.12
C ASN A 19 -8.13 1.54 3.52
N GLY A 20 -8.72 2.16 4.53
CA GLY A 20 -8.70 1.65 5.90
C GLY A 20 -9.70 0.52 6.14
N PHE A 21 -10.66 0.35 5.23
CA PHE A 21 -11.79 -0.56 5.38
C PHE A 21 -11.38 -1.98 5.77
N ALA A 22 -10.55 -2.64 4.95
CA ALA A 22 -10.20 -4.03 5.19
C ALA A 22 -9.48 -4.23 6.53
N LYS A 23 -8.53 -3.34 6.87
CA LYS A 23 -7.80 -3.38 8.15
C LYS A 23 -8.75 -3.18 9.34
N ARG A 24 -9.66 -2.21 9.27
CA ARG A 24 -10.64 -1.95 10.34
C ARG A 24 -11.67 -3.07 10.47
N ALA A 25 -12.17 -3.60 9.36
CA ALA A 25 -13.09 -4.72 9.34
C ALA A 25 -12.46 -5.96 9.98
N LEU A 26 -11.28 -6.37 9.51
CA LEU A 26 -10.59 -7.55 10.02
C LEU A 26 -10.15 -7.38 11.48
N SER A 27 -9.66 -6.21 11.90
CA SER A 27 -9.28 -5.98 13.30
C SER A 27 -10.45 -5.94 14.29
N LYS A 28 -11.68 -5.68 13.80
CA LYS A 28 -12.92 -5.80 14.57
C LYS A 28 -13.46 -7.22 14.59
N ILE A 29 -13.23 -8.00 13.54
CA ILE A 29 -13.74 -9.38 13.40
C ILE A 29 -12.82 -10.39 14.09
N LEU A 30 -11.50 -10.21 13.95
CA LEU A 30 -10.48 -11.16 14.36
C LEU A 30 -9.78 -10.74 15.65
N ALA A 31 -9.52 -11.69 16.53
CA ALA A 31 -8.61 -11.55 17.65
C ALA A 31 -7.14 -11.59 17.16
N SER A 32 -6.19 -11.23 18.03
CA SER A 32 -4.75 -11.23 17.69
C SER A 32 -4.22 -12.61 17.31
N ASN A 33 -4.86 -13.68 17.79
CA ASN A 33 -4.54 -15.07 17.42
C ASN A 33 -5.21 -15.53 16.11
N GLY A 34 -5.89 -14.64 15.38
CA GLY A 34 -6.62 -14.96 14.16
C GLY A 34 -7.99 -15.63 14.36
N GLY A 35 -8.37 -15.94 15.60
CA GLY A 35 -9.70 -16.48 15.91
C GLY A 35 -10.79 -15.41 15.80
N PHE A 36 -12.06 -15.83 15.74
CA PHE A 36 -13.18 -14.90 15.79
C PHE A 36 -13.24 -14.21 17.16
N ARG A 37 -13.23 -12.87 17.17
CA ARG A 37 -13.44 -12.07 18.37
C ARG A 37 -14.93 -12.02 18.66
N LEU A 38 -15.40 -12.25 19.88
CA LEU A 38 -16.79 -11.98 20.27
C LEU A 38 -16.95 -10.48 20.61
N ALA A 39 -18.12 -9.91 20.34
CA ALA A 39 -18.42 -8.51 20.66
C ALA A 39 -19.83 -8.37 21.23
N ASP A 40 -19.96 -7.57 22.29
CA ASP A 40 -21.23 -7.40 23.02
C ASP A 40 -22.28 -6.62 22.22
N ASP A 41 -21.86 -5.86 21.20
CA ASP A 41 -22.74 -5.08 20.33
C ASP A 41 -23.15 -5.80 19.04
N ASP A 42 -22.78 -7.08 18.90
CA ASP A 42 -23.30 -7.94 17.84
C ASP A 42 -24.79 -8.21 18.06
N HIS A 43 -25.59 -8.10 17.00
CA HIS A 43 -27.04 -8.31 17.05
C HIS A 43 -27.51 -9.13 15.85
N ARG A 44 -28.69 -9.76 15.97
CA ARG A 44 -29.23 -10.63 14.90
C ARG A 44 -29.63 -9.84 13.66
N TYR A 45 -29.35 -10.41 12.50
CA TYR A 45 -29.87 -9.95 11.21
C TYR A 45 -31.21 -10.63 10.91
N ASN A 46 -32.25 -9.86 10.60
CA ASN A 46 -33.62 -10.37 10.49
C ASN A 46 -33.96 -11.05 9.14
N GLY A 47 -33.02 -11.17 8.20
CA GLY A 47 -33.26 -11.74 6.87
C GLY A 47 -32.67 -13.12 6.61
N ILE A 48 -31.81 -13.62 7.50
CA ILE A 48 -31.09 -14.89 7.33
C ILE A 48 -31.02 -15.60 8.68
N ASP A 49 -31.40 -16.87 8.70
CA ASP A 49 -31.34 -17.67 9.93
C ASP A 49 -29.91 -17.74 10.49
N ASP A 50 -29.82 -17.56 11.80
CA ASP A 50 -28.57 -17.52 12.57
C ASP A 50 -27.53 -16.51 12.08
N ALA A 51 -27.94 -15.50 11.31
CA ALA A 51 -27.09 -14.41 10.91
C ALA A 51 -27.03 -13.30 11.96
N TRP A 52 -25.85 -12.71 12.07
CA TRP A 52 -25.51 -11.66 13.01
C TRP A 52 -24.79 -10.52 12.29
N ILE A 53 -24.98 -9.32 12.80
CA ILE A 53 -24.35 -8.09 12.36
C ILE A 53 -23.29 -7.70 13.40
N ARG A 54 -22.08 -7.48 12.93
CA ARG A 54 -21.03 -6.77 13.65
C ARG A 54 -20.92 -5.33 13.19
N VAL A 55 -20.91 -4.41 14.14
CA VAL A 55 -20.67 -2.98 13.92
C VAL A 55 -19.16 -2.73 13.80
N ILE A 56 -18.70 -2.35 12.61
CA ILE A 56 -17.28 -2.05 12.36
C ILE A 56 -16.99 -0.57 12.63
N SER A 57 -17.87 0.32 12.15
CA SER A 57 -17.82 1.77 12.40
C SER A 57 -19.23 2.35 12.64
N ARG A 58 -19.30 3.54 13.26
CA ARG A 58 -20.55 4.28 13.53
C ARG A 58 -20.55 5.59 12.74
N GLY A 59 -21.73 6.13 12.45
CA GLY A 59 -21.90 7.40 11.71
C GLY A 59 -22.46 7.22 10.30
N ASN A 60 -22.38 8.26 9.46
CA ASN A 60 -22.96 8.27 8.11
C ASN A 60 -22.28 7.29 7.14
N THR A 61 -21.07 6.82 7.45
CA THR A 61 -20.33 5.78 6.72
C THR A 61 -20.17 4.54 7.61
N ALA A 62 -21.26 4.15 8.26
CA ALA A 62 -21.27 2.99 9.15
C ALA A 62 -21.00 1.71 8.35
N TRP A 63 -19.94 1.00 8.74
CA TRP A 63 -19.55 -0.26 8.15
C TRP A 63 -20.03 -1.43 9.01
N ARG A 64 -20.37 -2.51 8.34
CA ARG A 64 -21.02 -3.69 8.91
C ARG A 64 -20.37 -4.93 8.36
N ALA A 65 -20.28 -5.95 9.20
CA ALA A 65 -19.94 -7.30 8.75
C ALA A 65 -21.07 -8.24 9.13
N ILE A 66 -21.50 -9.05 8.18
CA ILE A 66 -22.57 -10.03 8.37
C ILE A 66 -21.93 -11.41 8.39
N TYR A 67 -22.19 -12.14 9.47
CA TYR A 67 -21.68 -13.48 9.67
C TYR A 67 -22.80 -14.42 10.13
N ILE A 68 -22.66 -15.71 9.84
CA ILE A 68 -23.64 -16.75 10.21
C ILE A 68 -23.00 -17.63 11.27
N ARG A 69 -23.75 -17.97 12.32
CA ARG A 69 -23.30 -18.87 13.37
C ARG A 69 -23.98 -20.22 13.24
N ARG A 70 -23.22 -21.29 12.99
CA ARG A 70 -23.76 -22.66 12.96
C ARG A 70 -23.07 -23.47 14.04
N GLY A 71 -23.77 -23.65 15.17
CA GLY A 71 -23.18 -24.22 16.38
C GLY A 71 -22.02 -23.35 16.90
N ASP A 72 -20.83 -23.94 16.95
CA ASP A 72 -19.60 -23.26 17.37
C ASP A 72 -18.82 -22.62 16.22
N ASP A 73 -19.26 -22.78 14.98
CA ASP A 73 -18.54 -22.29 13.81
C ASP A 73 -19.11 -20.97 13.30
N ILE A 74 -18.21 -20.13 12.79
CA ILE A 74 -18.51 -18.79 12.29
C ILE A 74 -18.21 -18.71 10.80
N PHE A 75 -19.17 -18.20 10.03
CA PHE A 75 -19.11 -18.09 8.57
C PHE A 75 -19.21 -16.63 8.17
N LEU A 76 -18.11 -16.01 7.77
CA LEU A 76 -18.04 -14.62 7.32
C LEU A 76 -18.65 -14.51 5.91
N TYR A 77 -19.76 -13.78 5.78
CA TYR A 77 -20.58 -13.79 4.55
C TYR A 77 -20.44 -12.50 3.71
N ARG A 78 -20.65 -11.33 4.31
CA ARG A 78 -20.54 -10.02 3.64
C ARG A 78 -19.92 -8.98 4.57
N VAL A 79 -19.33 -7.94 3.99
CA VAL A 79 -18.82 -6.78 4.74
C VAL A 79 -18.88 -5.53 3.89
N GLY A 80 -19.20 -4.37 4.45
CA GLY A 80 -19.32 -3.14 3.65
C GLY A 80 -20.03 -2.03 4.39
N GLU A 81 -20.50 -1.04 3.64
CA GLU A 81 -21.38 0.01 4.15
C GLU A 81 -22.70 -0.56 4.67
N HIS A 82 -23.44 0.23 5.45
CA HIS A 82 -24.72 -0.19 6.02
C HIS A 82 -25.71 -0.75 4.99
N SER A 83 -25.64 -0.27 3.74
CA SER A 83 -26.47 -0.74 2.62
C SER A 83 -26.23 -2.21 2.22
N ILE A 84 -25.19 -2.89 2.71
CA ILE A 84 -25.04 -4.34 2.48
C ILE A 84 -26.19 -5.16 3.08
N GLU A 85 -26.92 -4.58 4.04
CA GLU A 85 -28.08 -5.17 4.68
C GLU A 85 -29.31 -5.14 3.77
N ASP A 86 -29.33 -4.26 2.77
CA ASP A 86 -30.47 -4.01 1.89
C ASP A 86 -30.69 -5.21 0.96
N ASN A 87 -31.80 -5.93 1.18
CA ASN A 87 -32.19 -7.10 0.39
C ASN A 87 -31.16 -8.25 0.38
N LEU A 88 -30.36 -8.37 1.45
CA LEU A 88 -29.39 -9.46 1.54
C LEU A 88 -30.11 -10.80 1.65
N SER A 89 -29.94 -11.62 0.62
CA SER A 89 -30.48 -12.97 0.59
C SER A 89 -29.56 -13.93 1.34
N ALA A 90 -30.15 -14.99 1.89
CA ALA A 90 -29.39 -16.10 2.44
C ALA A 90 -28.39 -16.63 1.40
N PRO A 91 -27.19 -17.06 1.83
CA PRO A 91 -26.23 -17.67 0.93
C PRO A 91 -26.90 -18.84 0.20
N SER A 92 -26.76 -18.89 -1.12
CA SER A 92 -27.30 -19.99 -1.91
C SER A 92 -26.68 -21.32 -1.47
N ALA A 93 -27.35 -22.45 -1.72
CA ALA A 93 -26.80 -23.76 -1.38
C ALA A 93 -25.44 -24.04 -2.05
N ASN A 94 -25.12 -23.30 -3.12
CA ASN A 94 -23.87 -23.40 -3.87
C ASN A 94 -22.82 -22.39 -3.42
N LEU A 95 -23.09 -21.55 -2.41
CA LEU A 95 -22.11 -20.60 -1.90
C LEU A 95 -21.07 -21.37 -1.07
N GLU A 96 -19.85 -21.45 -1.58
CA GLU A 96 -18.77 -22.14 -0.89
C GLU A 96 -18.19 -21.25 0.22
N PHE A 97 -18.25 -21.77 1.44
CA PHE A 97 -17.49 -21.25 2.57
C PHE A 97 -16.27 -22.12 2.76
N ARG A 98 -15.10 -21.49 2.77
CA ARG A 98 -13.84 -22.19 2.98
C ARG A 98 -13.21 -21.78 4.31
N PRO A 99 -12.45 -22.66 4.98
CA PRO A 99 -11.73 -22.28 6.18
C PRO A 99 -10.90 -21.02 5.93
N LEU A 100 -10.98 -20.03 6.82
CA LEU A 100 -10.23 -18.77 6.68
C LEU A 100 -8.73 -19.06 6.53
N GLN A 101 -8.24 -20.08 7.23
CA GLN A 101 -6.85 -20.53 7.12
C GLN A 101 -6.48 -20.96 5.69
N SER A 102 -7.37 -21.65 4.99
CA SER A 102 -7.18 -22.05 3.59
C SER A 102 -7.21 -20.85 2.63
N ALA A 103 -8.12 -19.88 2.87
CA ALA A 103 -8.14 -18.64 2.09
C ALA A 103 -6.87 -17.79 2.33
N ILE A 104 -6.39 -17.73 3.57
CA ILE A 104 -5.11 -17.12 3.94
C ILE A 104 -3.98 -17.86 3.23
N GLU A 105 -3.99 -19.18 3.20
CA GLU A 105 -3.00 -20.00 2.50
C GLU A 105 -3.03 -19.83 0.99
N GLU A 106 -4.18 -19.58 0.38
CA GLU A 106 -4.28 -19.27 -1.05
C GLU A 106 -3.78 -17.86 -1.37
N VAL A 107 -4.14 -16.87 -0.55
CA VAL A 107 -3.58 -15.51 -0.67
C VAL A 107 -2.07 -15.55 -0.44
N ARG A 108 -1.61 -16.33 0.55
CA ARG A 108 -0.20 -16.62 0.76
C ARG A 108 0.38 -17.27 -0.47
N ALA A 109 -0.21 -18.36 -0.99
CA ALA A 109 0.25 -19.09 -2.16
C ALA A 109 0.31 -18.20 -3.41
N GLY A 110 -0.59 -17.22 -3.56
CA GLY A 110 -0.55 -16.21 -4.61
C GLY A 110 0.54 -15.17 -4.39
N ALA A 111 0.73 -14.69 -3.16
CA ALA A 111 1.81 -13.77 -2.78
C ALA A 111 3.19 -14.45 -2.86
N THR A 112 3.28 -15.73 -2.48
CA THR A 112 4.44 -16.61 -2.70
C THR A 112 4.48 -17.16 -4.12
N ALA A 113 3.46 -17.13 -4.95
CA ALA A 113 3.62 -17.37 -6.39
C ALA A 113 4.28 -16.15 -7.04
N TRP A 114 4.08 -14.96 -6.46
CA TRP A 114 4.83 -13.75 -6.78
C TRP A 114 6.26 -13.74 -6.21
N GLN A 115 6.56 -14.49 -5.13
CA GLN A 115 7.87 -14.44 -4.44
C GLN A 115 8.66 -15.77 -4.37
N ALA A 116 8.02 -16.91 -4.58
CA ALA A 116 8.48 -18.27 -4.28
C ALA A 116 8.16 -19.27 -5.40
N ALA A 117 8.35 -18.87 -6.66
CA ALA A 117 9.12 -19.81 -7.47
C ALA A 117 10.51 -19.84 -6.84
N PRO A 118 10.97 -20.95 -6.23
CA PRO A 118 12.36 -21.06 -5.78
C PRO A 118 13.20 -21.07 -7.05
N LEU A 119 13.58 -19.89 -7.51
CA LEU A 119 14.38 -19.75 -8.70
C LEU A 119 15.83 -19.74 -8.27
N PRO A 120 16.67 -20.59 -8.88
CA PRO A 120 18.08 -20.68 -8.56
C PRO A 120 18.71 -19.28 -8.58
N SER A 121 19.72 -19.10 -7.74
CA SER A 121 20.44 -17.87 -7.40
C SER A 121 21.09 -17.11 -8.57
N ASP A 122 20.59 -17.23 -9.80
CA ASP A 122 21.23 -16.80 -11.03
C ASP A 122 20.27 -16.25 -12.11
N HIS A 123 19.09 -15.77 -11.74
CA HIS A 123 18.14 -15.19 -12.71
C HIS A 123 17.97 -13.68 -12.55
N PHE A 124 18.88 -12.95 -13.22
CA PHE A 124 18.73 -11.53 -13.57
C PHE A 124 17.35 -11.17 -14.18
N GLY A 125 16.62 -12.13 -14.76
CA GLY A 125 15.38 -11.90 -15.49
C GLY A 125 14.14 -11.49 -14.69
N ASN A 126 14.01 -11.88 -13.40
CA ASN A 126 12.76 -11.64 -12.63
C ASN A 126 12.74 -10.35 -11.80
N ARG A 127 13.83 -9.57 -11.88
CA ARG A 127 14.00 -8.30 -11.17
C ARG A 127 13.56 -7.10 -11.98
N PHE A 128 13.28 -7.29 -13.27
CA PHE A 128 12.77 -6.24 -14.13
C PHE A 128 11.30 -5.95 -13.84
N LEU A 129 11.01 -4.67 -13.67
CA LEU A 129 9.69 -4.10 -13.47
C LEU A 129 9.39 -3.20 -14.66
N GLN A 130 8.24 -3.42 -15.29
CA GLN A 130 7.77 -2.62 -16.44
C GLN A 130 6.47 -1.93 -16.04
N ASN A 131 6.09 -0.85 -16.73
CA ASN A 131 4.84 -0.17 -16.43
C ASN A 131 3.65 -0.63 -17.30
N ASN A 132 3.91 -1.32 -18.41
CA ASN A 132 2.89 -1.74 -19.38
C ASN A 132 2.63 -3.26 -19.47
N ARG A 133 3.56 -4.12 -19.04
CA ARG A 133 3.39 -5.58 -19.11
C ARG A 133 4.22 -6.32 -18.05
N GLY A 134 4.00 -7.62 -17.91
CA GLY A 134 4.75 -8.47 -17.00
C GLY A 134 4.60 -8.04 -15.54
N ARG A 135 5.72 -7.92 -14.83
CA ARG A 135 5.74 -7.49 -13.43
C ARG A 135 5.61 -5.97 -13.37
N LEU A 136 4.42 -5.51 -12.98
CA LEU A 136 4.05 -4.11 -13.08
C LEU A 136 4.65 -3.25 -11.96
N LEU A 137 5.32 -2.16 -12.33
CA LEU A 137 5.88 -1.15 -11.41
C LEU A 137 4.83 -0.59 -10.44
N ARG A 138 3.66 -0.19 -10.95
CA ARG A 138 2.53 0.27 -10.10
C ARG A 138 2.12 -0.76 -9.06
N SER A 139 2.01 -2.03 -9.44
CA SER A 139 1.59 -3.10 -8.55
C SER A 139 2.63 -3.36 -7.48
N PHE A 140 3.91 -3.33 -7.86
CA PHE A 140 5.03 -3.43 -6.93
C PHE A 140 5.00 -2.31 -5.88
N MET A 141 4.83 -1.05 -6.32
CA MET A 141 4.82 0.11 -5.42
C MET A 141 3.61 0.06 -4.47
N LEU A 142 2.41 -0.24 -4.98
CA LEU A 142 1.21 -0.34 -4.15
C LEU A 142 1.27 -1.53 -3.18
N GLY A 143 1.91 -2.63 -3.58
CA GLY A 143 2.10 -3.80 -2.72
C GLY A 143 2.93 -3.51 -1.46
N ARG A 144 3.75 -2.45 -1.46
CA ARG A 144 4.55 -2.05 -0.30
C ARG A 144 3.71 -1.64 0.90
N ARG A 145 2.42 -1.31 0.69
CA ARG A 145 1.45 -1.01 1.76
C ARG A 145 1.33 -2.12 2.81
N LEU A 146 1.58 -3.37 2.44
CA LEU A 146 1.39 -4.52 3.33
C LEU A 146 2.62 -4.85 4.18
N ILE A 147 3.70 -4.08 4.01
CA ILE A 147 4.99 -4.32 4.68
C ILE A 147 5.26 -3.10 5.57
N PRO A 148 5.51 -3.26 6.88
CA PRO A 148 5.90 -2.15 7.73
C PRO A 148 7.30 -1.64 7.37
N HIS A 149 7.41 -0.35 7.02
CA HIS A 149 8.66 0.30 6.67
C HIS A 149 9.15 1.20 7.81
N LYS A 150 10.46 1.26 7.97
CA LYS A 150 11.12 2.28 8.78
C LYS A 150 11.31 3.56 7.98
N GLU A 151 11.81 3.43 6.76
CA GLU A 151 12.10 4.55 5.87
C GLU A 151 11.78 4.22 4.40
N ILE A 152 11.29 5.23 3.69
CA ILE A 152 11.13 5.20 2.24
C ILE A 152 11.84 6.42 1.66
N VAL A 153 12.80 6.20 0.75
CA VAL A 153 13.49 7.27 0.03
C VAL A 153 13.10 7.21 -1.44
N ILE A 154 12.58 8.31 -1.96
CA ILE A 154 12.15 8.46 -3.35
C ILE A 154 13.02 9.51 -4.01
N ILE A 155 13.79 9.09 -5.01
CA ILE A 155 14.61 9.97 -5.84
C ILE A 155 13.98 10.00 -7.22
N SER A 156 13.53 11.17 -7.68
CA SER A 156 13.03 11.34 -9.04
C SER A 156 13.18 12.80 -9.48
N PRO A 157 13.74 13.07 -10.68
CA PRO A 157 13.94 14.45 -11.13
C PRO A 157 12.65 15.13 -11.59
N THR A 158 11.66 14.35 -12.00
CA THR A 158 10.35 14.80 -12.47
C THR A 158 9.26 14.16 -11.63
N LEU A 159 8.28 14.95 -11.23
CA LEU A 159 7.19 14.53 -10.36
C LEU A 159 5.85 14.94 -10.95
N SER A 160 4.84 14.08 -10.83
CA SER A 160 3.44 14.50 -10.92
C SER A 160 2.88 14.55 -9.51
N PHE A 161 2.50 15.73 -9.03
CA PHE A 161 1.87 15.88 -7.71
C PHE A 161 0.53 15.15 -7.61
N ALA A 162 -0.12 14.84 -8.75
CA ALA A 162 -1.31 14.00 -8.77
C ALA A 162 -1.04 12.62 -8.18
N VAL A 163 0.09 11.98 -8.52
CA VAL A 163 0.50 10.66 -8.00
C VAL A 163 0.66 10.67 -6.48
N MET A 164 1.17 11.79 -5.96
CA MET A 164 1.44 11.99 -4.54
C MET A 164 0.24 12.53 -3.78
N SER A 165 -0.85 12.89 -4.45
CA SER A 165 -2.05 13.46 -3.83
C SER A 165 -2.73 12.48 -2.87
N ARG A 166 -3.45 13.00 -1.88
CA ARG A 166 -4.17 12.18 -0.89
C ARG A 166 -5.32 11.35 -1.47
N THR A 167 -5.75 11.65 -2.69
CA THR A 167 -6.82 10.92 -3.39
C THR A 167 -6.27 9.87 -4.36
N HIS A 168 -4.99 9.94 -4.71
CA HIS A 168 -4.36 8.97 -5.57
C HIS A 168 -3.87 7.76 -4.78
N ARG A 169 -3.97 6.56 -5.36
CA ARG A 169 -3.67 5.30 -4.67
C ARG A 169 -2.28 5.27 -4.05
N LEU A 170 -1.26 5.75 -4.77
CA LEU A 170 0.11 5.80 -4.23
C LEU A 170 0.24 6.81 -3.09
N GLY A 171 -0.31 8.02 -3.25
CA GLY A 171 -0.29 9.02 -2.19
C GLY A 171 -0.99 8.56 -0.91
N MET A 172 -2.11 7.83 -1.04
CA MET A 172 -2.77 7.23 0.12
C MET A 172 -1.93 6.13 0.78
N VAL A 173 -1.21 5.31 0.00
CA VAL A 173 -0.28 4.30 0.56
C VAL A 173 0.81 4.98 1.39
N LEU A 174 1.39 6.07 0.88
CA LEU A 174 2.42 6.82 1.60
C LEU A 174 1.86 7.47 2.87
N ASP A 175 0.66 8.05 2.81
CA ASP A 175 0.00 8.63 3.98
C ASP A 175 -0.28 7.57 5.06
N ASP A 176 -0.76 6.39 4.67
CA ASP A 176 -1.00 5.27 5.59
C ASP A 176 0.31 4.83 6.27
N LEU A 177 1.39 4.68 5.50
CA LEU A 177 2.70 4.27 6.02
C LEU A 177 3.29 5.33 6.95
N MET A 178 3.18 6.62 6.60
CA MET A 178 3.60 7.71 7.49
C MET A 178 2.80 7.74 8.80
N ALA A 179 1.49 7.47 8.74
CA ALA A 179 0.65 7.36 9.94
C ALA A 179 1.06 6.17 10.84
N GLU A 180 1.70 5.15 10.27
CA GLU A 180 2.30 4.01 10.99
C GLU A 180 3.73 4.27 11.46
N GLY A 181 4.27 5.48 11.24
CA GLY A 181 5.60 5.89 11.70
C GLY A 181 6.71 5.76 10.66
N THR A 182 6.39 5.41 9.41
CA THR A 182 7.38 5.37 8.32
C THR A 182 7.87 6.80 8.00
N THR A 183 9.18 6.99 7.92
CA THR A 183 9.74 8.24 7.37
C THR A 183 9.70 8.20 5.84
N VAL A 184 9.14 9.22 5.19
CA VAL A 184 9.16 9.33 3.72
C VAL A 184 9.99 10.55 3.31
N THR A 185 11.08 10.30 2.58
CA THR A 185 11.99 11.31 2.06
C THR A 185 11.87 11.41 0.54
N LEU A 186 11.65 12.62 0.02
CA LEU A 186 11.57 12.92 -1.41
C LEU A 186 12.76 13.79 -1.83
N ILE A 187 13.57 13.26 -2.74
CA ILE A 187 14.73 13.91 -3.33
C ILE A 187 14.42 14.22 -4.80
N THR A 188 14.38 15.51 -5.15
CA THR A 188 13.94 15.96 -6.48
C THR A 188 14.75 17.17 -6.97
N ARG A 189 14.45 17.66 -8.18
CA ARG A 189 14.99 18.93 -8.67
C ARG A 189 14.28 20.11 -8.01
N PRO A 190 14.98 21.24 -7.78
CA PRO A 190 14.35 22.41 -7.20
C PRO A 190 13.26 22.99 -8.13
N PRO A 191 12.12 23.43 -7.59
CA PRO A 191 11.18 24.26 -8.33
C PRO A 191 11.87 25.52 -8.85
N THR A 192 11.45 25.94 -10.03
CA THR A 192 12.00 27.11 -10.74
C THR A 192 11.12 28.35 -10.60
N THR A 193 9.84 28.15 -10.30
CA THR A 193 8.85 29.23 -10.18
C THR A 193 8.20 29.26 -8.80
N LYS A 194 7.59 30.40 -8.45
CA LYS A 194 6.84 30.53 -7.18
C LYS A 194 5.62 29.62 -7.14
N ASP A 195 4.97 29.42 -8.29
CA ASP A 195 3.77 28.60 -8.38
C ASP A 195 4.09 27.11 -8.18
N GLU A 196 5.29 26.68 -8.57
CA GLU A 196 5.81 25.33 -8.30
C GLU A 196 6.17 25.09 -6.83
N LEU A 197 6.32 26.12 -5.99
CA LEU A 197 6.67 25.95 -4.57
C LEU A 197 5.51 25.39 -3.75
N GLN A 198 4.27 25.81 -4.02
CA GLN A 198 3.15 25.50 -3.14
C GLN A 198 2.91 23.99 -2.97
N PRO A 199 2.95 23.15 -4.03
CA PRO A 199 2.81 21.71 -3.87
C PRO A 199 3.89 21.07 -2.97
N PHE A 200 5.11 21.61 -2.93
CA PHE A 200 6.16 21.14 -2.03
C PHE A 200 5.89 21.54 -0.58
N VAL A 201 5.39 22.76 -0.34
CA VAL A 201 4.95 23.18 1.00
C VAL A 201 3.84 22.26 1.52
N ASP A 202 2.92 21.86 0.65
CA ASP A 202 1.82 20.95 1.00
C ASP A 202 2.35 19.54 1.34
N LEU A 203 3.38 19.06 0.64
CA LEU A 203 4.05 17.78 0.96
C LEU A 203 4.81 17.85 2.29
N GLU A 204 5.58 18.91 2.54
CA GLU A 204 6.28 19.09 3.82
C GLU A 204 5.30 19.14 4.98
N THR A 205 4.17 19.85 4.82
CA THR A 205 3.08 19.90 5.81
C THR A 205 2.43 18.53 6.05
N ARG A 206 2.44 17.64 5.05
CA ARG A 206 1.98 16.26 5.16
C ARG A 206 2.96 15.32 5.86
N GLY A 207 4.18 15.78 6.17
CA GLY A 207 5.20 15.01 6.86
C GLY A 207 6.33 14.48 5.97
N PHE A 208 6.35 14.84 4.68
CA PHE A 208 7.46 14.47 3.80
C PHE A 208 8.73 15.24 4.19
N LYS A 209 9.87 14.55 4.21
CA LYS A 209 11.19 15.20 4.21
C LYS A 209 11.56 15.53 2.77
N LEU A 210 11.91 16.78 2.49
CA LEU A 210 12.21 17.24 1.14
C LEU A 210 13.68 17.62 0.99
N SER A 211 14.30 17.19 -0.11
CA SER A 211 15.67 17.57 -0.49
C SER A 211 15.73 17.89 -1.98
N PHE A 212 16.42 18.98 -2.32
CA PHE A 212 16.46 19.51 -3.68
C PHE A 212 17.89 19.51 -4.24
N HIS A 213 18.10 18.79 -5.33
CA HIS A 213 19.40 18.65 -5.98
C HIS A 213 19.34 19.19 -7.42
N GLU A 214 20.12 20.23 -7.73
CA GLU A 214 20.01 20.98 -9.00
C GLU A 214 20.22 20.11 -10.25
N ARG A 215 21.17 19.16 -10.18
CA ARG A 215 21.59 18.30 -11.29
C ARG A 215 21.05 16.87 -11.18
N LEU A 216 19.89 16.69 -10.53
CA LEU A 216 19.30 15.37 -10.38
C LEU A 216 18.76 14.83 -11.71
N HIS A 217 19.13 13.59 -12.04
CA HIS A 217 18.52 12.81 -13.13
C HIS A 217 18.26 11.34 -12.74
N ALA A 218 18.80 10.89 -11.61
CA ALA A 218 18.63 9.54 -11.10
C ALA A 218 17.17 9.27 -10.71
N LYS A 219 16.71 8.04 -10.94
CA LYS A 219 15.47 7.54 -10.35
C LYS A 219 15.78 6.31 -9.52
N LEU A 220 15.54 6.43 -8.22
CA LEU A 220 15.87 5.42 -7.23
C LEU A 220 14.77 5.42 -6.15
N TYR A 221 14.30 4.24 -5.80
CA TYR A 221 13.27 4.04 -4.79
C TYR A 221 13.78 3.03 -3.77
N LEU A 222 13.95 3.47 -2.53
CA LEU A 222 14.45 2.66 -1.43
C LEU A 222 13.33 2.43 -0.41
N PHE A 223 13.22 1.20 0.07
CA PHE A 223 12.27 0.76 1.08
C PHE A 223 13.04 0.02 2.17
N GLU A 224 13.25 0.67 3.31
CA GLU A 224 13.83 0.05 4.51
C GLU A 224 12.70 -0.55 5.36
N VAL A 225 12.74 -1.85 5.61
CA VAL A 225 11.74 -2.53 6.45
C VAL A 225 12.07 -2.39 7.93
N THR A 226 11.05 -2.45 8.79
CA THR A 226 11.28 -2.51 10.24
C THR A 226 11.83 -3.89 10.65
N GLU A 227 12.54 -3.96 11.78
CA GLU A 227 13.04 -5.24 12.33
C GLU A 227 11.90 -6.25 12.59
N ASP A 228 10.73 -5.75 12.99
CA ASP A 228 9.53 -6.53 13.27
C ASP A 228 8.81 -7.04 12.00
N ALA A 229 9.20 -6.56 10.81
CA ALA A 229 8.62 -6.95 9.51
C ALA A 229 8.83 -8.43 9.18
N SER A 230 9.75 -9.09 9.90
CA SER A 230 10.01 -10.54 9.88
C SER A 230 8.78 -11.39 10.20
N SER A 231 7.76 -10.81 10.86
CA SER A 231 6.51 -11.50 11.23
C SER A 231 5.32 -11.21 10.30
N CYS A 232 5.47 -10.27 9.36
CA CYS A 232 4.30 -9.60 8.78
C CYS A 232 3.69 -10.27 7.53
N VAL A 233 4.43 -11.07 6.77
CA VAL A 233 3.90 -11.67 5.53
C VAL A 233 4.31 -13.12 5.38
N GLY A 234 3.40 -14.04 5.69
CA GLY A 234 3.49 -15.45 5.25
C GLY A 234 4.67 -16.27 5.81
N GLY A 235 5.33 -15.83 6.88
CA GLY A 235 6.49 -16.53 7.47
C GLY A 235 7.79 -16.36 6.68
N GLN A 236 7.82 -15.46 5.68
CA GLN A 236 9.04 -15.02 5.03
C GLN A 236 9.46 -13.66 5.58
N THR A 237 10.75 -13.51 5.82
CA THR A 237 11.35 -12.25 6.26
C THR A 237 11.28 -11.26 5.09
N ALA A 238 10.52 -10.17 5.25
CA ALA A 238 10.62 -9.06 4.31
C ALA A 238 12.04 -8.48 4.40
N SER A 239 12.67 -8.22 3.25
CA SER A 239 13.98 -7.57 3.16
C SER A 239 13.87 -6.14 2.65
N ASN A 240 14.92 -5.37 2.90
CA ASN A 240 15.09 -4.05 2.32
C ASN A 240 15.11 -4.14 0.80
N VAL A 241 14.49 -3.19 0.13
CA VAL A 241 14.41 -3.20 -1.34
C VAL A 241 14.87 -1.87 -1.92
N ALA A 242 15.75 -1.95 -2.92
CA ALA A 242 16.16 -0.83 -3.74
C ALA A 242 15.76 -1.08 -5.19
N MET A 243 15.21 -0.06 -5.85
CA MET A 243 14.79 -0.13 -7.24
C MET A 243 15.33 1.05 -8.02
N LEU A 244 16.05 0.76 -9.09
CA LEU A 244 16.68 1.72 -10.00
C LEU A 244 16.00 1.63 -11.36
N GLY A 245 15.80 2.73 -12.08
CA GLY A 245 15.30 2.62 -13.45
C GLY A 245 15.09 3.94 -14.18
N SER A 246 14.27 3.86 -15.23
CA SER A 246 13.94 4.99 -16.09
C SER A 246 12.63 5.70 -15.71
N ALA A 247 11.75 5.05 -14.94
CA ALA A 247 10.47 5.62 -14.54
C ALA A 247 10.63 6.82 -13.60
N ASN A 248 10.12 7.98 -14.02
CA ASN A 248 9.87 9.12 -13.14
C ASN A 248 8.64 8.86 -12.25
N LEU A 249 8.54 9.56 -11.13
CA LEU A 249 7.37 9.55 -10.25
C LEU A 249 6.22 10.40 -10.84
N THR A 250 5.75 10.01 -12.03
CA THR A 250 4.60 10.59 -12.74
C THR A 250 3.54 9.51 -12.99
N GLU A 251 2.31 9.90 -13.34
CA GLU A 251 1.26 8.93 -13.63
C GLU A 251 1.66 8.03 -14.80
N GLU A 252 2.22 8.62 -15.85
CA GLU A 252 2.72 7.93 -17.04
C GLU A 252 3.92 7.04 -16.73
N GLY A 253 4.92 7.57 -16.01
CA GLY A 253 6.16 6.86 -15.71
C GLY A 253 5.90 5.62 -14.85
N MET A 254 5.00 5.74 -13.87
CA MET A 254 4.65 4.64 -12.98
C MET A 254 3.58 3.69 -13.56
N GLY A 255 2.95 4.06 -14.68
CA GLY A 255 1.91 3.27 -15.34
C GLY A 255 0.53 3.37 -14.69
N PHE A 256 0.18 4.49 -14.07
CA PHE A 256 -1.16 4.71 -13.50
C PHE A 256 -2.21 5.14 -14.54
N VAL A 257 -1.79 5.49 -15.76
CA VAL A 257 -2.65 5.87 -16.88
C VAL A 257 -2.42 4.97 -18.10
N ASP A 258 -3.41 4.90 -19.00
CA ASP A 258 -3.35 4.14 -20.25
C ASP A 258 -3.71 5.06 -21.44
N PRO A 259 -2.85 5.21 -22.46
CA PRO A 259 -1.52 4.60 -22.59
C PRO A 259 -0.49 5.20 -21.63
N SER A 260 0.40 4.37 -21.09
CA SER A 260 1.58 4.80 -20.33
C SER A 260 2.80 4.94 -21.24
N GLN A 261 3.83 5.67 -20.80
CA GLN A 261 5.16 5.61 -21.42
C GLN A 261 5.73 4.19 -21.31
N GLU A 262 6.75 3.82 -22.09
CA GLU A 262 7.45 2.55 -21.87
C GLU A 262 8.62 2.77 -20.91
N GLU A 263 8.52 2.21 -19.70
CA GLU A 263 9.54 2.37 -18.67
C GLU A 263 10.03 1.02 -18.16
N LEU A 264 11.31 0.98 -17.77
CA LEU A 264 11.95 -0.20 -17.20
C LEU A 264 12.67 0.16 -15.90
N CYS A 265 12.32 -0.55 -14.84
CA CYS A 265 13.00 -0.53 -13.55
C CYS A 265 13.59 -1.90 -13.26
N TYR A 266 14.57 -1.93 -12.37
CA TYR A 266 15.26 -3.11 -11.91
C TYR A 266 15.35 -3.09 -10.39
N GLU A 267 14.82 -4.15 -9.76
CA GLU A 267 14.94 -4.41 -8.34
C GLU A 267 16.33 -4.95 -8.03
N LEU A 268 17.14 -4.13 -7.35
CA LEU A 268 18.51 -4.48 -6.97
C LEU A 268 18.53 -5.69 -6.04
N PRO A 269 19.56 -6.54 -6.13
CA PRO A 269 19.78 -7.59 -5.14
C PRO A 269 20.06 -6.98 -3.77
N ASP A 270 19.69 -7.69 -2.71
CA ASP A 270 19.75 -7.23 -1.32
C ASP A 270 21.17 -6.75 -0.95
N VAL A 271 22.20 -7.42 -1.45
CA VAL A 271 23.62 -7.04 -1.27
C VAL A 271 24.00 -5.68 -1.86
N ALA A 272 23.17 -5.12 -2.75
CA ALA A 272 23.40 -3.82 -3.38
C ALA A 272 22.55 -2.70 -2.74
N TYR A 273 21.71 -3.02 -1.74
CA TYR A 273 20.88 -2.03 -1.06
C TYR A 273 21.72 -0.94 -0.40
N ASP A 274 22.74 -1.34 0.36
CA ASP A 274 23.59 -0.40 1.11
C ASP A 274 24.32 0.58 0.17
N HIS A 275 24.79 0.11 -0.99
CA HIS A 275 25.38 0.99 -2.01
C HIS A 275 24.37 1.97 -2.61
N ALA A 276 23.13 1.53 -2.83
CA ALA A 276 22.07 2.42 -3.30
C ALA A 276 21.70 3.47 -2.25
N LEU A 277 21.71 3.09 -0.97
CA LEU A 277 21.50 4.00 0.16
C LEU A 277 22.65 5.00 0.29
N GLU A 278 23.91 4.56 0.20
CA GLU A 278 25.09 5.43 0.20
C GLU A 278 24.99 6.49 -0.91
N PHE A 279 24.59 6.09 -2.12
CA PHE A 279 24.35 7.02 -3.22
C PHE A 279 23.24 8.03 -2.91
N ALA A 280 22.13 7.58 -2.33
CA ALA A 280 21.06 8.48 -1.90
C ALA A 280 21.53 9.49 -0.85
N LEU A 281 22.30 9.04 0.16
CA LEU A 281 22.85 9.89 1.20
C LEU A 281 23.82 10.93 0.65
N GLN A 282 24.65 10.58 -0.33
CA GLN A 282 25.51 11.54 -1.02
C GLN A 282 24.69 12.64 -1.72
N ILE A 283 23.61 12.28 -2.43
CA ILE A 283 22.74 13.28 -3.05
C ILE A 283 22.12 14.20 -1.99
N VAL A 284 21.67 13.66 -0.86
CA VAL A 284 21.10 14.45 0.25
C VAL A 284 22.13 15.42 0.82
N GLN A 285 23.38 15.00 1.01
CA GLN A 285 24.46 15.86 1.52
C GLN A 285 24.69 17.09 0.62
N ASP A 286 24.55 16.92 -0.69
CA ASP A 286 24.70 17.98 -1.69
C ASP A 286 23.38 18.70 -2.04
N SER A 287 22.29 18.40 -1.32
CA SER A 287 20.96 18.97 -1.57
C SER A 287 20.62 20.14 -0.65
N ASP A 288 19.76 21.04 -1.13
CA ASP A 288 19.16 22.10 -0.34
C ASP A 288 17.83 21.65 0.28
N ASP A 289 17.45 22.27 1.40
CA ASP A 289 16.11 22.16 2.01
C ASP A 289 15.09 23.11 1.35
N LEU A 290 13.80 22.93 1.66
CA LEU A 290 12.73 23.77 1.10
C LEU A 290 12.89 25.25 1.46
N ARG A 291 13.45 25.57 2.63
CA ARG A 291 13.65 26.96 3.08
C ARG A 291 14.69 27.67 2.21
N ILE A 292 15.82 27.03 1.92
CA ILE A 292 16.86 27.58 1.04
C ILE A 292 16.32 27.76 -0.38
N ILE A 293 15.60 26.77 -0.90
CA ILE A 293 14.98 26.84 -2.23
C ILE A 293 13.95 27.97 -2.32
N ARG A 294 13.08 28.11 -1.32
CA ARG A 294 12.11 29.21 -1.25
C ARG A 294 12.78 30.58 -1.33
N ASP A 295 13.87 30.77 -0.60
CA ASP A 295 14.66 32.01 -0.64
C ASP A 295 15.28 32.27 -2.02
N LYS A 296 15.85 31.22 -2.65
CA LYS A 296 16.43 31.30 -4.01
C LYS A 296 15.37 31.72 -5.04
N VAL A 297 14.21 31.07 -5.04
CA VAL A 297 13.10 31.36 -5.98
C VAL A 297 12.54 32.77 -5.78
N ILE A 298 12.37 33.22 -4.53
CA ILE A 298 11.87 34.58 -4.24
C ILE A 298 12.87 35.66 -4.69
N LYS A 299 14.18 35.45 -4.45
CA LYS A 299 15.24 36.40 -4.81
C LYS A 299 15.54 36.42 -6.31
N GLY A 300 15.46 35.26 -6.98
CA GLY A 300 15.70 35.12 -8.42
C GLY A 300 14.74 35.95 -9.29
N ASN A 301 13.48 36.10 -8.85
CA ASN A 301 12.46 36.89 -9.55
C ASN A 301 12.54 38.41 -9.32
N ARG A 302 13.63 38.92 -8.71
CA ARG A 302 13.86 40.37 -8.54
C ARG A 302 14.80 40.97 -9.61
N ARG A 303 15.05 40.25 -10.70
CA ARG A 303 15.82 40.75 -11.85
C ARG A 303 14.89 41.14 -12.99
#